data_AF-X1I9U0-F1
#
_entry.id   AF-X1I9U0-F1
#
_cell.length_a   1.000
_cell.length_b   1.000
_cell.length_c   1.000
_cell.angle_alpha   90.00
_cell.angle_beta   90.00
_cell.angle_gamma   90.00
#
_symmetry.space_group_name_H-M   'P 1'
#
loop_
_entity.id
_entity.type
_entity.pdbx_description
1 polymer ?
#
loop_
_entity_poly.entity_id
_entity_poly.type
_entity_poly.pdbx_seq_one_letter_code
_entity_poly.pdbx_strand_id
1 'polypeptide(L)'
;PAGMTKTYTVADEWRLANKALGYRRNNGQIERAPTIADSVGWAAGFLVSTIDDVQKWNAALEHGRIVTPENYALMGTSVRTADG
;
A
#
# COMPACT_ATOMS: atom_id res chain seq x y z
N PRO A 1 -7.86 12.76 6.94
CA PRO A 1 -8.70 12.89 5.72
C PRO A 1 -9.56 11.65 5.41
N ALA A 2 -8.98 10.45 5.27
CA ALA A 2 -9.69 9.19 4.99
C ALA A 2 -10.04 8.33 6.22
N GLY A 3 -9.46 8.60 7.40
CA GLY A 3 -9.75 7.84 8.64
C GLY A 3 -8.97 6.53 8.79
N MET A 4 -7.80 6.43 8.17
CA MET A 4 -6.91 5.27 8.18
C MET A 4 -6.02 5.23 9.45
N THR A 5 -6.61 4.90 10.59
CA THR A 5 -5.95 4.98 11.92
C THR A 5 -5.04 3.80 12.26
N LYS A 6 -5.04 2.76 11.42
CA LYS A 6 -4.27 1.51 11.52
C LYS A 6 -3.41 1.29 10.27
N THR A 7 -3.03 2.37 9.60
CA THR A 7 -2.00 2.38 8.56
C THR A 7 -0.70 2.92 9.15
N TYR A 8 0.38 2.21 8.87
CA TYR A 8 1.72 2.44 9.38
C TYR A 8 2.73 2.31 8.25
N THR A 9 4.00 2.31 8.62
CA THR A 9 5.11 2.06 7.71
C THR A 9 5.88 0.79 8.08
N VAL A 10 6.75 0.32 7.17
CA VAL A 10 7.64 -0.81 7.47
C VAL A 10 8.54 -0.51 8.68
N ALA A 11 8.88 0.76 8.94
CA ALA A 11 9.64 1.17 10.12
C ALA A 11 8.90 0.91 11.46
N ASP A 12 7.58 0.79 11.43
CA ASP A 12 6.76 0.48 12.61
C ASP A 12 6.51 -1.01 12.79
N GLU A 13 6.84 -1.87 11.81
CA GLU A 13 6.41 -3.27 11.82
C GLU A 13 6.83 -4.05 13.06
N TRP A 14 7.99 -3.73 13.63
CA TRP A 14 8.52 -4.43 14.79
C TRP A 14 7.62 -4.34 16.02
N ARG A 15 6.78 -3.29 16.14
CA ARG A 15 5.84 -3.07 17.25
C ARG A 15 4.39 -3.44 16.94
N LEU A 16 4.08 -3.84 15.70
CA LEU A 16 2.71 -4.17 15.30
C LEU A 16 2.36 -5.60 15.70
N ALA A 17 1.41 -5.73 16.63
CA ALA A 17 0.77 -7.01 16.92
C ALA A 17 -0.13 -7.44 15.75
N ASN A 18 -0.29 -8.74 15.54
CA ASN A 18 -1.19 -9.34 14.53
C ASN A 18 -0.86 -8.96 13.07
N LYS A 19 0.37 -8.56 12.76
CA LYS A 19 0.79 -8.37 11.37
C LYS A 19 0.87 -9.71 10.63
N ALA A 20 0.55 -9.69 9.34
CA ALA A 20 0.76 -10.85 8.48
C ALA A 20 2.26 -11.20 8.42
N LEU A 21 2.55 -12.49 8.34
CA LEU A 21 3.89 -12.99 8.13
C LEU A 21 4.09 -13.25 6.64
N GLY A 22 5.06 -12.55 6.05
CA GLY A 22 5.46 -12.80 4.66
C GLY A 22 6.22 -14.11 4.53
N TYR A 23 5.99 -14.82 3.43
CA TYR A 23 6.71 -16.04 3.08
C TYR A 23 7.21 -15.95 1.64
N ARG A 24 8.36 -16.56 1.37
CA ARG A 24 8.93 -16.68 0.03
C ARG A 24 9.21 -18.15 -0.28
N ARG A 25 9.24 -18.47 -1.58
CA ARG A 25 9.69 -19.77 -2.06
C ARG A 25 11.16 -19.66 -2.45
N ASN A 26 12.00 -20.48 -1.83
CA ASN A 26 13.44 -20.56 -2.09
C ASN A 26 13.81 -22.03 -2.32
N ASN A 27 14.35 -22.37 -3.49
CA ASN A 27 14.68 -23.75 -3.88
C ASN A 27 13.54 -24.76 -3.62
N GLY A 28 12.29 -24.34 -3.92
CA GLY A 28 11.11 -25.18 -3.74
C GLY A 28 10.57 -25.25 -2.30
N GLN A 29 11.28 -24.69 -1.31
CA GLN A 29 10.86 -24.65 0.09
C GLN A 29 10.18 -23.32 0.43
N ILE A 30 9.20 -23.36 1.32
CA ILE A 30 8.54 -22.15 1.86
C ILE A 30 9.31 -21.73 3.12
N GLU A 31 9.82 -20.51 3.12
CA GLU A 31 10.51 -19.91 4.27
C GLU A 31 9.96 -18.52 4.57
N ARG A 32 10.21 -18.02 5.79
CA ARG A 32 9.84 -16.64 6.15
C ARG A 32 10.56 -15.65 5.24
N ALA A 33 9.83 -14.69 4.71
CA ALA A 33 10.43 -13.59 3.98
C ALA A 33 11.27 -12.73 4.96
N PRO A 34 12.46 -12.28 4.54
CA PRO A 34 13.22 -11.33 5.34
C PRO A 34 12.48 -10.00 5.42
N THR A 35 12.72 -9.25 6.50
CA THR A 35 12.21 -7.88 6.63
C THR A 35 12.77 -7.02 5.50
N ILE A 36 11.91 -6.23 4.87
CA ILE A 36 12.34 -5.21 3.91
C ILE A 36 13.03 -4.09 4.70
N ALA A 37 14.22 -3.69 4.28
CA ALA A 37 14.85 -2.50 4.84
C ALA A 37 13.99 -1.27 4.52
N ASP A 38 13.65 -0.50 5.56
CA ASP A 38 12.90 0.76 5.46
C ASP A 38 13.53 1.75 4.46
N SER A 39 14.87 1.76 4.38
CA SER A 39 15.66 2.57 3.45
C SER A 39 15.43 2.26 1.97
N VAL A 40 14.81 1.13 1.62
CA VAL A 40 14.61 0.69 0.23
C VAL A 40 13.16 0.88 -0.23
N GLY A 41 12.18 0.82 0.67
CA GLY A 41 10.76 0.76 0.32
C GLY A 41 10.15 2.08 -0.17
N TRP A 42 10.45 3.20 0.50
CA TRP A 42 9.93 4.56 0.24
C TRP A 42 8.52 4.59 -0.41
N ALA A 43 8.33 5.29 -1.53
CA ALA A 43 7.03 5.35 -2.20
C ALA A 43 6.62 4.06 -2.93
N ALA A 44 7.55 3.11 -3.13
CA ALA A 44 7.32 1.91 -3.94
C ALA A 44 6.73 0.72 -3.16
N GLY A 45 6.74 0.75 -1.81
CA GLY A 45 6.23 -0.37 -1.02
C GLY A 45 6.36 -0.27 0.51
N PHE A 46 6.37 0.94 1.06
CA PHE A 46 6.66 1.15 2.49
C PHE A 46 5.43 1.13 3.43
N LEU A 47 4.21 1.01 2.88
CA LEU A 47 2.98 1.07 3.68
C LEU A 47 2.60 -0.31 4.25
N VAL A 48 2.23 -0.32 5.52
CA VAL A 48 1.61 -1.46 6.19
C VAL A 48 0.22 -1.05 6.62
N SER A 49 -0.80 -1.78 6.17
CA SER A 49 -2.20 -1.39 6.41
C SER A 49 -3.08 -2.57 6.74
N THR A 50 -4.31 -2.27 7.11
CA THR A 50 -5.40 -3.24 7.27
C THR A 50 -6.36 -3.13 6.09
N ILE A 51 -7.12 -4.19 5.82
CA ILE A 51 -8.17 -4.18 4.78
C ILE A 51 -9.18 -3.07 5.07
N ASP A 52 -9.60 -2.90 6.33
CA ASP A 52 -10.52 -1.85 6.75
C ASP A 52 -10.04 -0.45 6.35
N ASP A 53 -8.76 -0.16 6.55
CA ASP A 53 -8.20 1.15 6.22
C ASP A 53 -7.99 1.36 4.73
N VAL A 54 -7.59 0.32 3.99
CA VAL A 54 -7.54 0.39 2.52
C VAL A 54 -8.94 0.62 1.92
N GLN A 55 -9.97 0.03 2.51
CA GLN A 55 -11.35 0.28 2.09
C GLN A 55 -11.80 1.71 2.39
N LYS A 56 -11.43 2.27 3.55
CA LYS A 56 -11.70 3.68 3.86
C LYS A 56 -10.98 4.62 2.90
N TRP A 57 -9.74 4.29 2.50
CA TRP A 57 -9.01 5.02 1.48
C TRP A 57 -9.77 5.01 0.15
N ASN A 58 -10.16 3.83 -0.32
CA ASN A 58 -10.90 3.67 -1.57
C ASN A 58 -12.19 4.50 -1.57
N ALA A 59 -12.99 4.38 -0.51
CA ALA A 59 -14.23 5.14 -0.38
C ALA A 59 -13.98 6.66 -0.36
N ALA A 60 -12.97 7.14 0.37
CA ALA A 60 -12.65 8.56 0.42
C ALA A 60 -12.15 9.09 -0.93
N LEU A 61 -11.39 8.27 -1.67
CA LEU A 61 -10.85 8.61 -2.98
C LEU A 61 -11.96 8.71 -4.03
N GLU A 62 -12.82 7.69 -4.11
CA GLU A 62 -13.93 7.61 -5.07
C GLU A 62 -14.99 8.70 -4.86
N HIS A 63 -15.26 9.08 -3.60
CA HIS A 63 -16.33 10.01 -3.25
C HIS A 63 -15.86 11.47 -3.15
N GLY A 64 -14.76 11.83 -3.81
CA GLY A 64 -14.37 13.23 -3.95
C GLY A 64 -13.72 13.86 -2.69
N ARG A 65 -13.43 13.07 -1.65
CA ARG A 65 -12.92 13.60 -0.36
C ARG A 65 -11.42 13.85 -0.37
N ILE A 66 -10.69 13.20 -1.28
CA ILE A 66 -9.23 13.29 -1.40
C ILE A 66 -8.85 14.09 -2.65
N VAL A 67 -9.43 13.73 -3.79
CA VAL A 67 -9.32 14.44 -5.07
C VAL A 67 -10.71 14.70 -5.62
N THR A 68 -10.86 15.60 -6.60
CA THR A 68 -12.16 15.81 -7.23
C THR A 68 -12.59 14.59 -8.06
N PRO A 69 -13.89 14.42 -8.36
CA PRO A 69 -14.36 13.34 -9.23
C PRO A 69 -13.68 13.32 -10.60
N GLU A 70 -13.38 14.48 -11.18
CA GLU A 70 -12.69 14.61 -12.47
C GLU A 70 -11.26 14.07 -12.38
N ASN A 71 -10.53 14.41 -11.30
CA ASN A 71 -9.19 13.91 -11.07
C ASN A 71 -9.19 12.40 -10.76
N TYR A 72 -10.20 11.89 -10.07
CA TYR A 72 -10.35 10.45 -9.85
C TYR A 72 -10.57 9.70 -11.18
N ALA A 73 -11.40 10.24 -12.08
CA ALA A 73 -11.56 9.69 -13.42
C ALA A 73 -10.25 9.74 -14.23
N LEU A 74 -9.49 10.83 -14.09
CA LEU A 74 -8.18 10.97 -14.74
C LEU A 74 -7.17 9.92 -14.28
N MET A 75 -7.17 9.54 -12.99
CA MET A 75 -6.26 8.51 -12.45
C MET A 75 -6.36 7.16 -13.15
N GLY A 76 -7.56 6.78 -13.60
CA GLY A 76 -7.81 5.52 -14.31
C GLY A 76 -7.62 5.61 -15.83
N THR A 77 -7.29 6.79 -16.36
CA THR A 77 -7.20 7.03 -17.80
C THR A 77 -5.86 6.54 -18.34
N SER A 78 -5.88 5.62 -19.30
CA SER A 78 -4.68 5.19 -20.01
C SER A 78 -4.10 6.33 -20.85
N VAL A 79 -2.79 6.46 -20.84
CA VAL A 79 -2.06 7.44 -21.66
C VAL A 79 -0.96 6.74 -22.46
N ARG A 80 -0.62 7.28 -23.63
CA ARG A 80 0.61 6.90 -24.34
C ARG A 80 1.76 7.76 -23.85
N THR A 81 2.88 7.13 -23.58
CA THR A 81 4.11 7.84 -23.25
C THR A 81 4.83 8.25 -24.53
N ALA A 82 5.83 9.13 -24.42
CA ALA A 82 6.54 9.66 -25.59
C ALA A 82 7.33 8.57 -26.36
N ASP A 83 7.62 7.46 -25.71
CA ASP A 83 8.31 6.28 -26.21
C ASP A 83 7.40 5.19 -26.81
N GLY A 84 6.07 5.41 -26.81
CA GLY A 84 5.09 4.55 -27.51
C GLY A 84 4.42 3.52 -26.62
#